data_AF-A0A2G6CI72-F1
#
_entry.id   AF-A0A2G6CI72-F1
#
_cell.length_a   1.000
_cell.length_b   1.000
_cell.length_c   1.000
_cell.angle_alpha   90.00
_cell.angle_beta   90.00
_cell.angle_gamma   90.00
#
_symmetry.space_group_name_H-M   'P 1'
#
loop_
_entity.id
_entity.type
_entity.pdbx_description
1 polymer ?
#
loop_
_entity_poly.entity_id
_entity_poly.type
_entity_poly.pdbx_seq_one_letter_code
_entity_poly.pdbx_strand_id
1 'polypeptide(L)'
;MALYLTGRGFALSLADEGAGNYAVVGWAVFCTLAVIVVRYLGTRENGSPPQIPAVVISTLSFLVWIYSIGDVPALYGVYFPSLGALLVMSMAVLAPLVYKGN
;
A
#
# COMPACT_ATOMS: atom_id res chain seq x y z
N MET A 1 0.01 4.47 6.10
CA MET A 1 -0.43 5.43 5.08
C MET A 1 0.28 6.77 5.23
N ALA A 2 0.19 7.44 6.39
CA ALA A 2 0.92 8.70 6.65
C ALA A 2 2.43 8.59 6.33
N LEU A 3 3.09 7.51 6.77
CA LEU A 3 4.52 7.26 6.52
C LEU A 3 4.91 7.24 5.04
N TYR A 4 4.05 6.72 4.16
CA TYR A 4 4.32 6.71 2.73
C TYR A 4 4.27 8.13 2.16
N LEU A 5 3.31 8.97 2.58
CA LEU A 5 3.20 10.36 2.13
C LEU A 5 4.37 11.22 2.58
N THR A 6 4.82 11.06 3.84
CA THR A 6 5.97 11.80 4.34
C THR A 6 7.25 11.39 3.63
N GLY A 7 7.45 10.08 3.39
CA GLY A 7 8.62 9.60 2.67
C GLY A 7 8.56 9.80 1.16
N ARG A 8 7.39 10.04 0.58
CA ARG A 8 7.21 10.32 -0.86
C ARG A 8 7.96 11.57 -1.30
N GLY A 9 7.90 12.65 -0.51
CA GLY A 9 8.64 13.88 -0.80
C GLY A 9 10.16 13.64 -0.83
N PHE A 10 10.65 12.83 0.11
CA PHE A 10 12.04 12.42 0.15
C PHE A 10 12.43 11.49 -1.03
N ALA A 11 11.57 10.53 -1.37
CA ALA A 11 11.80 9.62 -2.49
C ALA A 11 11.78 10.34 -3.86
N LEU A 12 10.96 11.38 -4.02
CA LEU A 12 10.96 12.25 -5.20
C LEU A 12 12.20 13.15 -5.25
N SER A 13 12.64 13.68 -4.10
CA SER A 13 13.91 14.42 -4.01
C SER A 13 15.09 13.57 -4.47
N LEU A 14 15.18 12.31 -4.00
CA LEU A 14 16.22 11.37 -4.43
C LEU A 14 16.12 10.99 -5.92
N ALA A 15 14.90 10.93 -6.46
CA ALA A 15 14.69 10.64 -7.88
C ALA A 15 15.23 11.78 -8.77
N ASP A 16 15.04 13.04 -8.34
CA ASP A 16 15.54 14.25 -9.01
C ASP A 16 17.07 14.37 -8.94
N GLU A 17 17.67 13.96 -7.82
CA GLU A 17 19.13 13.95 -7.59
C GLU A 17 19.91 12.86 -8.36
N GLY A 18 19.22 12.07 -9.20
CA GLY A 18 19.87 11.11 -10.11
C GLY A 18 19.73 9.64 -9.73
N ALA A 19 19.02 9.31 -8.65
CA ALA A 19 18.63 7.91 -8.38
C ALA A 19 17.57 7.40 -9.37
N GLY A 20 16.95 8.31 -10.13
CA GLY A 20 15.91 8.01 -11.11
C GLY A 20 14.66 7.41 -10.47
N ASN A 21 13.82 6.84 -11.32
CA ASN A 21 12.51 6.30 -10.97
C ASN A 21 12.57 5.10 -9.98
N TYR A 22 13.77 4.53 -9.75
CA TYR A 22 13.99 3.40 -8.86
C TYR A 22 13.84 3.76 -7.38
N ALA A 23 14.12 5.01 -6.97
CA ALA A 23 13.98 5.46 -5.59
C ALA A 23 12.51 5.41 -5.12
N VAL A 24 11.59 5.82 -5.98
CA VAL A 24 10.14 5.82 -5.72
C VAL A 24 9.61 4.39 -5.62
N VAL A 25 10.03 3.50 -6.51
CA VAL A 25 9.66 2.08 -6.48
C VAL A 25 10.22 1.40 -5.23
N GLY A 26 11.50 1.64 -4.91
CA GLY A 26 12.13 1.10 -3.71
C GLY A 26 11.43 1.54 -2.43
N TRP A 27 11.02 2.82 -2.35
CA TRP A 27 10.27 3.34 -1.21
C TRP A 27 8.88 2.71 -1.08
N ALA A 28 8.17 2.51 -2.20
CA ALA A 28 6.87 1.84 -2.21
C ALA A 28 6.96 0.38 -1.75
N VAL A 29 7.99 -0.35 -2.18
CA VAL A 29 8.25 -1.74 -1.74
C VAL A 29 8.57 -1.76 -0.24
N PHE A 30 9.45 -0.87 0.22
CA PHE A 30 9.77 -0.76 1.65
C PHE A 30 8.54 -0.47 2.50
N CYS A 31 7.70 0.48 2.09
CA CYS A 31 6.47 0.79 2.80
C CYS A 31 5.48 -0.39 2.80
N THR A 32 5.42 -1.16 1.71
CA THR A 32 4.56 -2.35 1.62
C THR A 32 5.03 -3.42 2.61
N LEU A 33 6.33 -3.68 2.68
CA LEU A 33 6.91 -4.61 3.66
C LEU A 33 6.68 -4.12 5.10
N ALA A 34 6.84 -2.83 5.36
CA ALA A 34 6.58 -2.24 6.67
C ALA A 34 5.11 -2.43 7.09
N VAL A 35 4.14 -2.26 6.18
CA VAL A 35 2.72 -2.51 6.46
C VAL A 35 2.48 -3.98 6.81
N ILE A 36 3.08 -4.92 6.07
CA ILE A 36 2.96 -6.36 6.35
C ILE A 36 3.52 -6.67 7.74
N VAL A 37 4.74 -6.20 8.06
CA VAL A 37 5.39 -6.46 9.35
C VAL A 37 4.61 -5.85 10.51
N VAL A 38 4.20 -4.59 10.41
CA VAL A 38 3.44 -3.90 11.46
C VAL A 38 2.09 -4.57 11.68
N ARG A 39 1.39 -4.97 10.61
CA ARG A 39 0.11 -5.68 10.73
C ARG A 39 0.28 -7.07 11.29
N TYR A 40 1.30 -7.81 10.85
CA TYR A 40 1.60 -9.14 11.36
C TYR A 40 1.95 -9.12 12.86
N LEU A 41 2.79 -8.17 13.30
CA LEU A 41 3.13 -8.00 14.71
C LEU A 41 1.93 -7.50 15.53
N GLY A 42 1.14 -6.57 14.98
CA GLY A 42 -0.03 -6.00 15.67
C GLY A 42 -1.23 -6.94 15.77
N THR A 43 -1.33 -7.97 14.91
CA THR A 43 -2.38 -9.02 15.01
C THR A 43 -1.90 -10.26 15.76
N ARG A 44 -0.68 -10.25 16.28
CA ARG A 44 -0.13 -11.35 17.07
C ARG A 44 -0.51 -11.14 18.55
N GLU A 45 -1.75 -11.49 18.89
CA GLU A 45 -2.16 -11.58 20.30
C GLU A 45 -1.57 -12.84 20.96
N ASN A 46 -1.16 -12.72 22.22
CA ASN A 46 -0.65 -13.84 23.01
C ASN A 46 -1.74 -14.92 23.16
N GLY A 47 -1.57 -16.04 22.46
CA GLY A 47 -2.43 -17.23 22.59
C GLY A 47 -3.47 -17.44 21.48
N SER A 48 -3.50 -16.61 20.42
CA SER A 48 -4.34 -16.86 19.24
C SER A 48 -3.53 -16.76 17.94
N PRO A 49 -3.86 -17.56 16.91
CA PRO A 49 -3.18 -17.47 15.62
C PRO A 49 -3.41 -16.08 15.02
N PRO A 50 -2.40 -15.51 14.34
CA PRO A 50 -2.50 -14.17 13.75
C PRO A 50 -3.67 -14.10 12.78
N GLN A 51 -4.40 -12.99 12.80
CA GLN A 51 -5.52 -12.76 11.90
C GLN A 51 -5.04 -12.48 10.47
N ILE A 52 -4.66 -13.55 9.77
CA ILE A 52 -4.19 -13.52 8.37
C ILE A 52 -5.12 -12.72 7.44
N PRO A 53 -6.47 -12.81 7.55
CA PRO A 53 -7.36 -12.03 6.68
C PRO A 53 -7.16 -10.52 6.82
N ALA A 54 -6.94 -10.02 8.05
CA ALA A 54 -6.73 -8.60 8.31
C ALA A 54 -5.40 -8.09 7.72
N VAL A 55 -4.34 -8.92 7.77
CA VAL A 55 -3.04 -8.59 7.16
C VAL A 55 -3.17 -8.50 5.63
N VAL A 56 -3.87 -9.46 5.01
CA VAL A 56 -4.09 -9.48 3.56
C VAL A 56 -4.91 -8.27 3.11
N ILE A 57 -6.02 -7.98 3.77
CA ILE A 57 -6.87 -6.82 3.43
C ILE A 57 -6.08 -5.52 3.58
N SER A 58 -5.34 -5.34 4.68
CA SER A 58 -4.54 -4.12 4.88
C SER A 58 -3.44 -3.97 3.83
N THR A 59 -2.86 -5.07 3.36
CA THR A 59 -1.82 -5.05 2.32
C THR A 59 -2.43 -4.69 0.96
N LEU A 60 -3.55 -5.32 0.59
CA LEU A 60 -4.25 -5.03 -0.66
C LEU A 60 -4.78 -3.59 -0.71
N SER A 61 -5.35 -3.09 0.40
CA SER A 61 -5.78 -1.70 0.50
C SER A 61 -4.60 -0.73 0.32
N PHE A 62 -3.43 -1.07 0.85
CA PHE A 62 -2.23 -0.24 0.67
C PHE A 62 -1.75 -0.22 -0.79
N LEU A 63 -1.78 -1.36 -1.48
CA LEU A 63 -1.42 -1.45 -2.90
C LEU A 63 -2.39 -0.69 -3.81
N VAL A 64 -3.70 -0.83 -3.59
CA VAL A 64 -4.74 -0.04 -4.29
C VAL A 64 -4.48 1.45 -4.11
N TRP A 65 -4.06 1.84 -2.92
CA TRP A 65 -3.79 3.24 -2.60
C TRP A 65 -2.51 3.77 -3.27
N ILE A 66 -1.42 2.99 -3.32
CA ILE A 66 -0.23 3.31 -4.13
C ILE A 66 -0.62 3.48 -5.60
N TYR A 67 -1.46 2.58 -6.13
CA TYR A 67 -1.92 2.68 -7.51
C TYR A 67 -2.73 3.96 -7.74
N SER A 68 -3.60 4.34 -6.79
CA SER A 68 -4.43 5.53 -6.91
C SER A 68 -3.63 6.84 -6.88
N ILE A 69 -2.51 6.90 -6.15
CA ILE A 69 -1.61 8.07 -6.14
C ILE A 69 -0.94 8.27 -7.50
N GLY A 70 -0.68 7.19 -8.22
CA GLY A 70 -0.17 7.26 -9.58
C GLY A 70 1.33 7.45 -9.71
N ASP A 71 2.12 7.59 -8.64
CA ASP A 71 3.59 7.71 -8.77
C ASP A 71 4.19 6.50 -9.48
N VAL A 72 4.11 5.32 -8.87
CA VAL A 72 4.68 4.09 -9.44
C VAL A 72 4.01 3.70 -10.77
N PRO A 73 2.67 3.71 -10.90
CA PRO A 73 2.01 3.35 -12.17
C PRO A 73 2.27 4.34 -13.31
N ALA A 74 2.45 5.64 -13.03
CA ALA A 74 2.74 6.63 -14.07
C ALA A 74 4.14 6.45 -14.64
N LEU A 75 5.10 6.02 -13.82
CA LEU A 75 6.45 5.68 -14.26
C LEU A 75 6.50 4.54 -15.29
N TYR A 76 5.53 3.63 -15.23
CA TYR A 76 5.39 2.52 -16.18
C TYR A 76 4.37 2.79 -17.30
N GLY A 77 3.78 3.98 -17.36
CA GLY A 77 2.77 4.34 -18.37
C GLY A 77 1.44 3.57 -18.25
N VAL A 78 1.20 2.90 -17.13
CA VAL A 78 0.00 2.08 -16.87
C VAL A 78 -0.99 2.78 -15.92
N TYR A 79 -0.79 4.08 -15.68
CA TYR A 79 -1.66 4.86 -14.80
C TYR A 79 -2.94 5.28 -15.52
N PHE A 80 -4.06 4.73 -15.07
CA PHE A 80 -5.38 5.15 -15.48
C PHE A 80 -6.15 5.65 -14.24
N PRO A 81 -6.46 6.95 -14.14
CA PRO A 81 -7.17 7.51 -12.98
C PRO A 81 -8.49 6.78 -12.68
N SER A 82 -9.22 6.41 -13.73
CA SER A 82 -10.48 5.67 -13.65
C SER A 82 -10.32 4.29 -12.99
N LEU A 83 -9.18 3.64 -13.21
CA LEU A 83 -8.88 2.30 -12.72
C LEU A 83 -8.53 2.36 -11.22
N GLY A 84 -7.88 3.43 -10.77
CA GLY A 84 -7.65 3.71 -9.35
C GLY A 84 -8.96 3.92 -8.58
N ALA A 85 -9.88 4.73 -9.12
CA ALA A 85 -11.19 4.95 -8.51
C ALA A 85 -12.01 3.65 -8.44
N LEU A 86 -11.99 2.83 -9.50
CA LEU A 86 -12.64 1.51 -9.52
C LEU A 86 -12.05 0.56 -8.48
N LEU A 87 -10.73 0.48 -8.36
CA LEU A 87 -10.06 -0.36 -7.37
C LEU A 87 -10.40 0.05 -5.93
N VAL A 88 -10.46 1.36 -5.66
CA VAL A 88 -10.87 1.87 -4.33
C VAL A 88 -12.32 1.50 -4.03
N MET A 89 -13.22 1.69 -5.00
CA MET A 89 -14.64 1.30 -4.89
C MET A 89 -14.78 -0.21 -4.66
N SER A 90 -14.09 -1.04 -5.44
CA SER A 90 -14.08 -2.49 -5.27
C SER A 90 -13.57 -2.91 -3.90
N MET A 91 -12.49 -2.29 -3.41
CA MET A 91 -11.97 -2.60 -2.07
C MET A 91 -12.87 -2.13 -0.94
N ALA A 92 -13.56 -1.00 -1.09
CA ALA A 92 -14.53 -0.53 -0.10
C ALA A 92 -15.69 -1.52 0.10
N VAL A 93 -16.06 -2.28 -0.94
CA VAL A 93 -17.09 -3.33 -0.86
C VAL A 93 -16.50 -4.67 -0.41
N LEU A 94 -15.33 -5.04 -0.92
CA LEU A 94 -14.71 -6.34 -0.60
C LEU A 94 -14.20 -6.41 0.84
N ALA A 95 -13.62 -5.33 1.37
CA ALA A 95 -13.07 -5.30 2.72
C ALA A 95 -14.10 -5.67 3.83
N PRO A 96 -15.30 -5.05 3.90
CA PRO A 96 -16.31 -5.43 4.89
C PRO A 96 -16.98 -6.78 4.60
N LEU A 97 -16.97 -7.24 3.35
CA LEU A 97 -17.59 -8.52 2.96
C LEU A 97 -16.71 -9.70 3.37
N VAL A 98 -15.39 -9.55 3.30
CA VAL A 98 -14.40 -10.55 3.71
C VAL A 98 -14.15 -10.53 5.23
N TYR A 99 -14.32 -9.37 5.89
CA TYR A 99 -14.11 -9.22 7.31
C TYR A 99 -15.40 -8.82 8.03
N LYS A 100 -16.28 -9.80 8.27
CA LYS A 100 -17.34 -9.67 9.28
C LYS A 100 -16.68 -9.83 10.63
N GLY A 101 -16.55 -8.71 11.36
CA GLY A 101 -16.02 -8.70 12.72
C GLY A 101 -16.73 -9.75 13.56
N ASN A 102 -15.96 -10.72 14.06
CA ASN A 102 -16.39 -11.74 14.99
C ASN A 102 -15.57 -11.58 16.27
#